data_AF-F7XA83-F1
#
_entry.id   AF-F7XA83-F1
#
_cell.length_a   1.000
_cell.length_b   1.000
_cell.length_c   1.000
_cell.angle_alpha   90.00
_cell.angle_beta   90.00
_cell.angle_gamma   90.00
#
_symmetry.space_group_name_H-M   'P 1'
#
loop_
_entity.id
_entity.type
_entity.pdbx_description
1 polymer ?
#
loop_
_entity_poly.entity_id
_entity_poly.type
_entity_poly.pdbx_seq_one_letter_code
_entity_poly.pdbx_strand_id
1 'polypeptide(L)' 'MLGWSPEMFWKATAAEFEMTVEGLSGNVRGGPFISREEVRRIAAEHGVRPSLKGSPNARTIGS' A
#
# COMPACT_ATOMS: atom_id res chain seq x y z
N MET A 1 20.47 -5.87 9.35
CA MET A 1 20.37 -6.18 7.92
C MET A 1 18.98 -6.74 7.68
N LEU A 2 18.12 -6.02 6.97
CA LEU A 2 16.78 -6.52 6.59
C LEU A 2 17.01 -7.82 5.81
N GLY A 3 16.54 -8.96 6.34
CA GLY A 3 16.89 -10.33 5.94
C GLY A 3 16.35 -10.76 4.57
N TRP A 4 16.52 -9.92 3.56
CA TRP A 4 16.04 -10.14 2.20
C TRP A 4 17.15 -10.76 1.37
N SER A 5 16.85 -11.88 0.72
CA SER A 5 17.71 -12.46 -0.30
C SER A 5 17.38 -11.82 -1.66
N PRO A 6 18.33 -11.79 -2.59
CA PRO A 6 18.05 -11.31 -3.95
C PRO A 6 16.88 -12.05 -4.62
N GLU A 7 16.72 -13.34 -4.34
CA GLU A 7 15.59 -14.14 -4.83
C GLU A 7 14.25 -13.67 -4.24
N MET A 8 14.21 -13.38 -2.94
CA MET A 8 12.99 -12.83 -2.29
C MET A 8 12.61 -11.48 -2.88
N PHE A 9 13.60 -10.62 -3.18
CA PHE A 9 13.37 -9.35 -3.83
C PHE A 9 12.70 -9.55 -5.19
N TRP A 10 13.28 -10.36 -6.08
CA TRP A 10 12.74 -10.56 -7.43
C TRP A 10 11.36 -11.21 -7.46
N LYS A 11 11.10 -12.15 -6.54
CA LYS A 11 9.77 -12.75 -6.39
C LYS A 11 8.73 -11.72 -5.98
N ALA A 12 9.05 -10.83 -5.03
CA ALA A 12 8.15 -9.76 -4.63
C ALA A 12 7.92 -8.76 -5.77
N THR A 13 8.98 -8.38 -6.50
CA THR A 13 8.89 -7.43 -7.62
C THR A 13 7.97 -7.94 -8.73
N ALA A 14 8.05 -9.22 -9.08
CA ALA A 14 7.18 -9.81 -10.10
C ALA A 14 5.70 -9.77 -9.68
N ALA A 15 5.40 -10.13 -8.43
CA ALA A 15 4.05 -10.11 -7.89
C ALA A 15 3.45 -8.69 -7.85
N GLU A 16 4.23 -7.69 -7.42
CA GLU A 16 3.80 -6.28 -7.42
C GLU A 16 3.55 -5.76 -8.85
N PHE A 17 4.39 -6.15 -9.80
CA PHE A 17 4.22 -5.80 -11.21
C PHE A 17 2.92 -6.40 -11.80
N GLU A 18 2.65 -7.68 -11.56
CA GLU A 18 1.41 -8.34 -12.01
C GLU A 18 0.17 -7.66 -11.42
N MET A 19 0.16 -7.41 -10.11
CA MET A 19 -0.94 -6.69 -9.45
C MET A 19 -1.14 -5.27 -10.03
N THR A 20 -0.05 -4.58 -10.37
CA THR A 20 -0.10 -3.24 -10.97
C THR A 20 -0.72 -3.29 -12.37
N VAL A 21 -0.33 -4.27 -13.18
CA VAL A 21 -0.88 -4.49 -14.52
C VAL A 21 -2.36 -4.87 -14.45
N GLU A 22 -2.75 -5.75 -13.52
CA GLU A 22 -4.15 -6.10 -13.29
C GLU A 22 -4.98 -4.87 -12.89
N GLY A 23 -4.47 -4.05 -11.98
CA GLY A 23 -5.08 -2.79 -11.56
C GLY A 23 -5.26 -1.80 -12.72
N LEU A 24 -4.25 -1.65 -13.58
CA LEU A 24 -4.31 -0.79 -14.77
C LEU A 24 -5.31 -1.29 -15.82
N SER A 25 -5.44 -2.60 -15.97
CA SER A 25 -6.37 -3.21 -16.93
C SER A 25 -7.85 -3.18 -16.48
N GLY A 26 -8.12 -2.73 -15.25
CA GLY A 26 -9.45 -2.77 -14.64
C GLY A 26 -9.94 -4.18 -14.32
N ASN A 27 -9.09 -5.20 -14.48
CA ASN A 27 -9.42 -6.61 -14.32
C ASN A 27 -9.08 -7.08 -12.90
N VAL A 28 -9.57 -6.34 -11.89
CA VAL A 28 -9.38 -6.69 -10.48
C VAL A 28 -10.23 -7.93 -10.18
N ARG A 29 -9.62 -9.11 -10.23
CA ARG A 29 -10.29 -10.37 -9.91
C ARG A 29 -10.51 -10.45 -8.41
N GLY A 30 -11.77 -10.32 -8.01
CA GLY A 30 -12.17 -10.25 -6.61
C GLY A 30 -12.41 -8.80 -6.22
N GLY A 31 -13.66 -8.49 -5.86
CA GLY A 31 -13.97 -7.20 -5.26
C GLY A 31 -13.10 -6.98 -4.01
N PRO A 32 -12.92 -5.73 -3.59
CA PRO A 32 -12.14 -5.44 -2.39
C PRO A 32 -12.63 -6.29 -1.22
N PHE A 33 -11.70 -6.99 -0.54
CA PHE A 33 -12.00 -7.81 0.64
C PHE A 33 -12.57 -6.98 1.80
N ILE A 34 -12.44 -5.65 1.71
CA ILE A 34 -12.92 -4.65 2.66
C ILE A 34 -14.09 -3.89 2.04
N SER A 35 -15.18 -3.74 2.80
CA SER A 35 -16.33 -2.93 2.38
C SER A 35 -16.00 -1.43 2.42
N ARG A 36 -16.71 -0.62 1.63
CA ARG A 36 -16.53 0.85 1.66
C ARG A 36 -16.83 1.46 3.04
N GLU A 37 -17.74 0.86 3.80
CA GLU A 37 -18.09 1.32 5.13
C GLU A 37 -16.98 1.01 6.15
N GLU A 38 -16.34 -0.15 6.01
CA GLU A 38 -15.16 -0.53 6.78
C GLU A 38 -13.99 0.45 6.51
N VAL A 39 -13.77 0.84 5.25
CA VAL A 39 -12.79 1.88 4.90
C VAL A 39 -13.11 3.23 5.55
N ARG A 40 -14.39 3.63 5.56
CA ARG A 40 -14.82 4.89 6.22
C ARG A 40 -14.58 4.85 7.72
N ARG A 41 -14.89 3.72 8.37
CA ARG A 41 -14.66 3.54 9.81
C ARG A 41 -13.18 3.68 10.15
N ILE A 42 -12.31 2.97 9.43
CA ILE A 42 -10.84 3.03 9.61
C ILE A 42 -10.33 4.46 9.39
N ALA A 43 -10.80 5.14 8.33
CA ALA A 43 -10.41 6.53 8.06
C ALA A 43 -10.86 7.51 9.15
N ALA A 44 -12.06 7.32 9.72
CA ALA A 44 -12.57 8.11 10.84
C ALA A 44 -11.81 7.84 12.14
N GLU A 45 -11.42 6.58 12.39
CA GLU A 45 -10.68 6.16 13.58
C GLU A 45 -9.22 6.63 13.58
N HIS A 46 -8.54 6.56 12.43
CA HIS A 46 -7.11 6.87 12.34
C HIS A 46 -6.78 8.27 11.81
N GLY A 47 -7.78 9.00 11.29
CA GLY A 47 -7.63 10.34 10.76
C GLY A 47 -6.69 10.44 9.54
N VAL A 48 -6.38 11.66 9.13
CA VAL A 48 -5.46 11.92 8.01
C VAL A 48 -4.02 11.92 8.53
N ARG A 49 -3.21 10.95 8.11
CA ARG A 49 -1.78 10.94 8.39
C ARG A 49 -1.06 12.04 7.60
N PRO A 50 -0.10 12.77 8.22
CA PRO A 50 0.76 13.70 7.48
C PRO A 50 1.46 12.95 6.35
N SER A 51 1.32 13.44 5.12
CA SER A 51 2.07 12.94 3.98
C SER A 51 3.14 13.95 3.58
N LEU A 52 4.25 13.47 3.04
CA LEU A 52 5.31 14.33 2.50
C LEU A 52 4.79 15.25 1.38
N LYS A 53 3.68 14.90 0.72
CA LYS A 53 3.03 15.73 -0.30
C LYS A 53 2.38 17.00 0.27
N GLY A 54 1.82 16.93 1.48
CA GLY A 54 1.19 18.09 2.16
C GLY A 54 2.06 18.72 3.24
N SER A 55 3.15 18.06 3.63
CA SER A 55 4.06 18.51 4.67
C SER A 55 5.46 17.96 4.35
N PRO A 56 6.21 18.60 3.43
CA PRO A 56 7.52 18.11 3.00
C PRO A 56 8.56 18.03 4.13
N ASN A 57 8.31 18.71 5.25
CA ASN A 57 9.15 18.68 6.45
C ASN A 57 8.64 17.71 7.54
N ALA A 58 7.63 16.88 7.24
CA ALA A 58 7.12 15.90 8.20
C ALA A 58 8.21 14.88 8.53
N ARG A 59 8.62 14.80 9.80
CA ARG A 59 9.52 13.75 10.29
C ARG A 59 8.71 12.46 10.46
N THR A 60 9.12 11.39 9.80
CA THR A 60 8.57 10.05 10.03
C THR A 60 8.85 9.63 11.47
N ILE A 61 7.81 9.35 12.25
CA ILE A 61 7.95 8.82 13.61
C ILE A 61 8.39 7.35 13.48
N GLY A 62 9.63 7.07 13.88
CA GLY A 62 10.24 5.74 13.83
C GLY A 62 11.74 5.83 13.56
N SER A 63 12.51 6.05 14.62
CA SER A 63 13.97 5.88 14.70
C SER A 63 14.28 4.67 15.57
#